data_AF-A0A6F9CLU4-F1
#
_entry.id   AF-A0A6F9CLU4-F1
#
_cell.length_a   1.000
_cell.length_b   1.000
_cell.length_c   1.000
_cell.angle_alpha   90.00
_cell.angle_beta   90.00
_cell.angle_gamma   90.00
#
_symmetry.space_group_name_H-M   'P 1'
#
loop_
_entity.id
_entity.type
_entity.pdbx_description
1 polymer ?
#
loop_
_entity_poly.entity_id
_entity_poly.type
_entity_poly.pdbx_seq_one_letter_code
_entity_poly.pdbx_strand_id
1 'polypeptide(L)'
;VYGEKRDNMVIPVPEAGSNIAYYESLYPGDFKMPKQLIHIQQQPDFDLDSEDEVFVNKLKKKMEITSVQFEEMIDRLEKGSGTQEAKLLLKEDDELIKEVFDYWTRKRKNCKSGSLIPTVKQEKRDGSSTSDPYVAFRRRTEKMQTRKNRKNDEAGYEKMLKLRRDLSRAVTILEMIKRREKSKRELLHLTLEIVEKRNGMPDYGSEVMAEALAQRALVKPIYTIPIIPLSNSN
;
A
#
# COMPACT_ATOMS: atom_id res chain seq x y z
N VAL A 1 25.09 -37.81 43.57
CA VAL A 1 26.27 -37.69 42.68
C VAL A 1 25.89 -36.74 41.55
N TYR A 2 26.19 -35.45 41.72
CA TYR A 2 26.04 -34.44 40.66
C TYR A 2 27.46 -34.08 40.23
N GLY A 3 27.88 -34.52 39.04
CA GLY A 3 29.24 -34.26 38.55
C GLY A 3 29.88 -35.34 37.69
N GLU A 4 29.12 -36.20 37.00
CA GLU A 4 29.72 -36.97 35.90
C GLU A 4 29.93 -36.01 34.72
N LYS A 5 31.17 -35.50 34.57
CA LYS A 5 31.62 -34.90 33.32
C LYS A 5 31.59 -36.00 32.25
N ARG A 6 30.54 -36.02 31.44
CA ARG A 6 30.52 -36.83 30.22
C ARG A 6 31.51 -36.18 29.25
N ASP A 7 32.65 -36.83 29.02
CA ASP A 7 33.76 -36.34 28.18
C ASP A 7 33.38 -36.06 26.71
N ASN A 8 32.15 -36.38 26.29
CA ASN A 8 31.66 -36.20 24.92
C ASN A 8 30.38 -35.32 24.84
N MET A 9 30.25 -34.29 25.67
CA MET A 9 29.14 -33.34 25.53
C MET A 9 29.45 -32.30 24.44
N VAL A 10 29.16 -32.64 23.18
CA VAL A 10 29.28 -31.74 22.02
C VAL A 10 27.96 -30.99 21.83
N ILE A 11 28.03 -29.68 21.62
CA ILE A 11 26.86 -28.86 21.26
C ILE A 11 26.56 -29.11 19.77
N PRO A 12 25.37 -29.64 19.43
CA PRO A 12 25.03 -29.85 18.02
C PRO A 12 24.89 -28.49 17.31
N VAL A 13 25.60 -28.34 16.20
CA VAL A 13 25.48 -27.20 15.30
C VAL A 13 24.66 -27.67 14.08
N PRO A 14 23.50 -27.04 13.79
CA PRO A 14 22.73 -27.41 12.62
C PRO A 14 23.51 -27.09 11.34
N GLU A 15 23.36 -27.94 10.33
CA GLU A 15 23.96 -27.69 9.01
C GLU A 15 23.30 -26.47 8.36
N ALA A 16 24.13 -25.59 7.79
CA ALA A 16 23.63 -24.45 7.03
C ALA A 16 23.21 -24.92 5.64
N GLY A 17 21.91 -24.85 5.35
CA GLY A 17 21.40 -24.99 3.98
C GLY A 17 21.93 -23.84 3.12
N SER A 18 22.47 -24.16 1.94
CA SER A 18 22.93 -23.18 0.97
C SER A 18 22.42 -23.53 -0.43
N ASN A 19 22.59 -22.61 -1.39
CA ASN A 19 22.37 -22.83 -2.82
C ASN A 19 20.90 -23.06 -3.24
N ILE A 20 20.04 -22.09 -2.94
CA ILE A 20 18.65 -22.07 -3.42
C ILE A 20 18.67 -21.73 -4.92
N ALA A 21 18.32 -22.71 -5.77
CA ALA A 21 18.44 -22.59 -7.22
C ALA A 21 17.71 -21.38 -7.84
N TYR A 22 16.64 -20.92 -7.20
CA TYR A 22 15.80 -19.81 -7.67
C TYR A 22 16.08 -18.48 -6.94
N TYR A 23 17.10 -18.40 -6.08
CA TYR A 23 17.39 -17.20 -5.27
C TYR A 23 17.49 -15.92 -6.10
N GLU A 24 18.31 -15.95 -7.15
CA GLU A 24 18.54 -14.79 -8.03
C GLU A 24 17.28 -14.35 -8.78
N SER A 25 16.30 -15.25 -8.97
CA SER A 25 15.03 -14.88 -9.59
C SER A 25 14.07 -14.15 -8.64
N LEU A 26 14.17 -14.41 -7.33
CA LEU A 26 13.33 -13.78 -6.31
C LEU A 26 13.92 -12.48 -5.76
N TYR A 27 15.25 -12.39 -5.70
CA TYR A 27 15.96 -11.25 -5.13
C TYR A 27 16.90 -10.63 -6.16
N PRO A 28 16.35 -9.92 -7.17
CA PRO A 28 17.17 -9.18 -8.11
C PRO A 28 17.99 -8.13 -7.35
N GLY A 29 19.31 -8.12 -7.52
CA GLY A 29 20.23 -7.22 -6.80
C GLY A 29 20.24 -5.76 -7.29
N ASP A 30 19.08 -5.19 -7.60
CA ASP A 30 18.92 -3.86 -8.21
C ASP A 30 18.84 -2.71 -7.19
N PHE A 31 18.97 -3.01 -5.90
CA PHE A 31 18.93 -2.02 -4.83
C PHE A 31 20.02 -0.95 -4.98
N LYS A 32 19.59 0.31 -5.06
CA LYS A 32 20.49 1.48 -5.05
C LYS A 32 20.40 2.19 -3.71
N MET A 33 21.54 2.26 -3.01
CA MET A 33 21.62 2.90 -1.71
C MET A 33 21.21 4.39 -1.79
N PRO A 34 20.15 4.80 -1.10
CA PRO A 34 19.75 6.20 -1.07
C PRO A 34 20.75 7.03 -0.24
N LYS A 35 20.89 8.31 -0.58
CA LYS A 35 21.73 9.26 0.18
C LYS A 35 21.18 9.57 1.58
N GLN A 36 19.91 9.27 1.82
CA GLN A 36 19.19 9.51 3.07
C GLN A 36 18.71 8.19 3.66
N LEU A 37 18.41 8.18 4.96
CA LEU A 37 17.86 7.00 5.64
C LEU A 37 16.53 6.57 5.03
N ILE A 38 16.36 5.25 4.88
CA ILE A 38 15.19 4.63 4.27
C ILE A 38 13.96 4.88 5.15
N HIS A 39 12.91 5.43 4.55
CA HIS A 39 11.58 5.47 5.14
C HIS A 39 10.76 4.31 4.55
N ILE A 40 10.30 3.40 5.40
CA ILE A 40 9.57 2.20 4.98
C ILE A 40 8.11 2.59 4.70
N GLN A 41 7.62 2.27 3.50
CA GLN A 41 6.20 2.34 3.16
C GLN A 41 5.54 0.97 3.40
N GLN A 42 4.27 0.98 3.79
CA GLN A 42 3.49 -0.23 3.96
C GLN A 42 3.05 -0.77 2.59
N GLN A 43 3.19 -2.07 2.40
CA GLN A 43 2.64 -2.82 1.26
C GLN A 43 1.28 -3.42 1.68
N PRO A 44 0.43 -3.84 0.70
CA PRO A 44 -0.74 -4.65 1.02
C PRO A 44 -0.34 -5.87 1.85
N ASP A 45 -1.17 -6.27 2.80
CA ASP A 45 -0.86 -7.44 3.65
C ASP A 45 -1.14 -8.77 2.94
N PHE A 46 -1.92 -8.73 1.85
CA PHE A 46 -2.33 -9.90 1.09
C PHE A 46 -1.41 -10.12 -0.11
N ASP A 47 -0.83 -11.32 -0.20
CA ASP A 47 -0.05 -11.79 -1.34
C ASP A 47 -0.84 -12.84 -2.13
N LEU A 48 -0.74 -12.80 -3.46
CA LEU A 48 -1.34 -13.81 -4.34
C LEU A 48 -0.77 -15.21 -4.06
N ASP A 49 -1.64 -16.20 -3.97
CA ASP A 49 -1.25 -17.61 -4.08
C ASP A 49 -1.39 -18.14 -5.53
N SER A 50 -1.01 -19.40 -5.75
CA SER A 50 -1.09 -20.02 -7.07
C SER A 50 -2.52 -20.12 -7.62
N GLU A 51 -3.54 -20.17 -6.77
CA GLU A 51 -4.95 -20.16 -7.20
C GLU A 51 -5.34 -18.74 -7.66
N ASP A 52 -4.93 -17.73 -6.89
CA ASP A 52 -5.17 -16.32 -7.22
C ASP A 52 -4.48 -15.94 -8.54
N GLU A 53 -3.24 -16.38 -8.76
CA GLU A 53 -2.51 -16.11 -10.00
C GLU A 53 -3.26 -16.63 -11.23
N VAL A 54 -3.82 -17.83 -11.17
CA VAL A 54 -4.63 -18.40 -12.26
C VAL A 54 -5.89 -17.57 -12.49
N PHE A 55 -6.54 -17.12 -11.42
CA PHE A 55 -7.73 -16.26 -11.51
C PHE A 55 -7.39 -14.90 -12.13
N VAL A 56 -6.36 -14.21 -11.62
CA VAL A 56 -5.90 -12.91 -12.10
C VAL A 56 -5.46 -12.99 -13.56
N ASN A 57 -4.75 -14.04 -13.96
CA ASN A 57 -4.34 -14.24 -15.36
C ASN A 57 -5.53 -14.48 -16.30
N LYS A 58 -6.62 -15.09 -15.81
CA LYS A 58 -7.86 -15.22 -16.58
C LYS A 58 -8.61 -13.89 -16.67
N LEU A 59 -8.66 -13.14 -15.57
CA LEU A 59 -9.34 -11.85 -15.50
C LEU A 59 -8.62 -10.79 -16.34
N LYS A 60 -7.29 -10.80 -16.36
CA LYS A 60 -6.42 -9.97 -17.22
C LYS A 60 -6.76 -10.03 -18.72
N LYS A 61 -7.30 -11.15 -19.19
CA LYS A 61 -7.71 -11.32 -20.60
C LYS A 61 -9.02 -10.61 -20.93
N LYS A 62 -9.84 -10.31 -19.92
CA LYS A 62 -11.15 -9.66 -20.05
C LYS A 62 -11.11 -8.20 -19.61
N MET A 63 -10.28 -7.90 -18.62
CA MET A 63 -10.20 -6.61 -17.94
C MET A 63 -8.74 -6.29 -17.64
N GLU A 64 -8.34 -5.03 -17.76
CA GLU A 64 -6.99 -4.59 -17.41
C GLU A 64 -6.82 -4.49 -15.88
N ILE A 65 -6.50 -5.60 -15.22
CA ILE A 65 -6.18 -5.65 -13.78
C ILE A 65 -4.73 -6.07 -13.53
N THR A 66 -4.02 -5.33 -12.69
CA THR A 66 -2.68 -5.68 -12.23
C THR A 66 -2.73 -6.58 -10.98
N SER A 67 -1.65 -7.33 -10.74
CA SER A 67 -1.54 -8.20 -9.56
C SER A 67 -1.70 -7.41 -8.24
N VAL A 68 -1.01 -6.27 -8.14
CA VAL A 68 -1.07 -5.37 -6.97
C VAL A 68 -2.47 -4.79 -6.76
N GLN A 69 -3.17 -4.42 -7.84
CA GLN A 69 -4.55 -3.96 -7.71
C GLN A 69 -5.47 -5.05 -7.13
N PHE A 70 -5.33 -6.29 -7.57
CA PHE A 70 -6.09 -7.40 -7.01
C PHE A 70 -5.78 -7.60 -5.52
N GLU A 71 -4.50 -7.60 -5.14
CA GLU A 71 -4.04 -7.71 -3.75
C GLU A 71 -4.66 -6.61 -2.87
N GLU A 72 -4.63 -5.36 -3.32
CA GLU A 72 -5.28 -4.24 -2.64
C GLU A 72 -6.79 -4.43 -2.49
N MET A 73 -7.47 -4.98 -3.51
CA MET A 73 -8.90 -5.24 -3.46
C MET A 73 -9.23 -6.32 -2.42
N ILE A 74 -8.48 -7.43 -2.40
CA ILE A 74 -8.67 -8.49 -1.41
C ILE A 74 -8.35 -8.00 0.00
N ASP A 75 -7.27 -7.25 0.18
CA ASP A 75 -6.89 -6.69 1.48
C ASP A 75 -7.99 -5.77 2.05
N ARG A 76 -8.58 -4.90 1.21
CA ARG A 76 -9.72 -4.06 1.60
C ARG A 76 -10.97 -4.88 1.94
N LEU A 77 -11.23 -5.97 1.21
CA LEU A 77 -12.35 -6.87 1.48
C LEU A 77 -12.16 -7.64 2.80
N GLU A 78 -10.97 -8.19 3.07
CA GLU A 78 -10.65 -8.87 4.33
C GLU A 78 -10.74 -7.90 5.53
N LYS A 79 -10.23 -6.68 5.41
CA LYS A 79 -10.28 -5.65 6.46
C LYS A 79 -11.68 -5.06 6.67
N GLY A 80 -12.48 -4.95 5.61
CA GLY A 80 -13.83 -4.36 5.64
C GLY A 80 -14.98 -5.36 5.90
N SER A 81 -14.67 -6.66 5.89
CA SER A 81 -15.57 -7.82 5.98
C SER A 81 -16.59 -7.86 7.16
N GLY A 82 -16.59 -6.92 8.10
CA GLY A 82 -17.50 -6.93 9.26
C GLY A 82 -18.43 -5.72 9.35
N THR A 83 -18.27 -4.73 8.48
CA THR A 83 -18.78 -3.37 8.74
C THR A 83 -19.35 -2.66 7.52
N GLN A 84 -18.94 -2.98 6.29
CA GLN A 84 -19.29 -2.21 5.09
C GLN A 84 -19.52 -3.10 3.86
N GLU A 85 -20.37 -2.64 2.94
CA GLU A 85 -20.60 -3.29 1.64
C GLU A 85 -19.38 -3.17 0.72
N ALA A 86 -19.11 -4.21 -0.08
CA ALA A 86 -17.94 -4.28 -0.96
C ALA A 86 -17.81 -3.11 -1.95
N LYS A 87 -18.94 -2.61 -2.48
CA LYS A 87 -18.97 -1.45 -3.38
C LYS A 87 -18.48 -0.15 -2.73
N LEU A 88 -18.61 -0.01 -1.41
CA LEU A 88 -18.13 1.17 -0.69
C LEU A 88 -16.63 1.10 -0.38
N LEU A 89 -16.08 -0.12 -0.33
CA LEU A 89 -14.67 -0.38 -0.01
C LEU A 89 -13.77 -0.29 -1.26
N LEU A 90 -14.31 -0.65 -2.41
CA LEU A 90 -13.60 -0.70 -3.68
C LEU A 90 -13.99 0.51 -4.54
N LYS A 91 -12.98 1.19 -5.11
CA LYS A 91 -13.17 2.38 -5.97
C LYS A 91 -12.92 2.04 -7.43
N GLU A 92 -13.42 0.89 -7.85
CA GLU A 92 -13.20 0.30 -9.17
C GLU A 92 -14.53 0.14 -9.92
N ASP A 93 -14.47 -0.32 -11.18
CA ASP A 93 -15.67 -0.57 -11.98
C ASP A 93 -16.55 -1.67 -11.37
N ASP A 94 -17.87 -1.49 -11.47
CA ASP A 94 -18.88 -2.39 -10.89
C ASP A 94 -18.72 -3.85 -11.36
N GLU A 95 -18.32 -4.06 -12.62
CA GLU A 95 -18.10 -5.39 -13.19
C GLU A 95 -16.87 -6.07 -12.58
N LEU A 96 -15.78 -5.31 -12.39
CA LEU A 96 -14.55 -5.81 -11.77
C LEU A 96 -14.76 -6.12 -10.29
N ILE A 97 -15.44 -5.22 -9.57
CA ILE A 97 -15.82 -5.43 -8.17
C ILE A 97 -16.59 -6.73 -8.01
N LYS A 98 -17.57 -6.99 -8.89
CA LYS A 98 -18.39 -8.19 -8.83
C LYS A 98 -17.56 -9.46 -9.01
N GLU A 99 -16.73 -9.54 -10.05
CA GLU A 99 -15.91 -10.73 -10.32
C GLU A 99 -14.94 -11.04 -9.17
N VAL A 100 -14.27 -10.01 -8.63
CA VAL A 100 -13.33 -10.16 -7.50
C VAL A 100 -14.06 -10.54 -6.22
N PHE A 101 -15.21 -9.92 -5.94
CA PHE A 101 -16.01 -10.21 -4.76
C PHE A 101 -16.59 -11.64 -4.78
N ASP A 102 -17.06 -12.11 -5.93
CA ASP A 102 -17.59 -13.47 -6.11
C ASP A 102 -16.47 -14.51 -5.91
N TYR A 103 -15.28 -14.24 -6.46
CA TYR A 103 -14.09 -15.06 -6.23
C TYR A 103 -13.72 -15.10 -4.74
N TRP A 104 -13.53 -13.94 -4.12
CA TRP A 104 -13.16 -13.82 -2.72
C TRP A 104 -14.16 -14.49 -1.79
N THR A 105 -15.47 -14.28 -2.01
CA THR A 105 -16.53 -14.92 -1.21
C THR A 105 -16.45 -16.44 -1.29
N ARG A 106 -16.19 -17.00 -2.47
CA ARG A 106 -16.01 -18.44 -2.66
C ARG A 106 -14.77 -18.95 -1.96
N LYS A 107 -13.64 -18.26 -2.13
CA LYS A 107 -12.37 -18.60 -1.48
C LYS A 107 -12.51 -18.61 0.04
N ARG A 108 -13.15 -17.58 0.61
CA ARG A 108 -13.38 -17.49 2.06
C ARG A 108 -14.32 -18.57 2.59
N LYS A 109 -15.36 -18.96 1.84
CA LYS A 109 -16.23 -20.09 2.22
C LYS A 109 -15.49 -21.42 2.28
N ASN A 110 -14.50 -21.61 1.41
CA ASN A 110 -13.68 -22.82 1.38
C ASN A 110 -12.57 -22.78 2.44
N CYS A 111 -12.22 -21.59 2.94
CA CYS A 111 -11.28 -21.45 4.04
C CYS A 111 -11.93 -21.88 5.36
N LYS A 112 -11.37 -22.91 6.00
CA LYS A 112 -11.80 -23.35 7.34
C LYS A 112 -11.42 -22.33 8.41
N SER A 113 -10.40 -21.52 8.14
CA SER A 113 -9.95 -20.43 8.98
C SER A 113 -10.76 -19.18 8.64
N GLY A 114 -11.14 -18.40 9.64
CA GLY A 114 -11.96 -17.17 9.47
C GLY A 114 -11.27 -16.02 8.72
N SER A 115 -10.10 -16.25 8.12
CA SER A 115 -9.35 -15.31 7.27
C SER A 115 -8.61 -16.10 6.18
N LEU A 116 -8.37 -15.45 5.05
CA LEU A 116 -7.57 -16.01 3.96
C LEU A 116 -6.08 -16.05 4.29
N ILE A 117 -5.59 -15.12 5.10
CA ILE A 117 -4.19 -15.06 5.52
C ILE A 117 -4.01 -15.94 6.77
N PRO A 118 -3.03 -16.87 6.77
CA PRO A 118 -2.68 -17.60 7.98
C PRO A 118 -2.31 -16.65 9.12
N THR A 119 -3.00 -16.75 10.25
CA THR A 119 -2.76 -15.90 11.41
C THR A 119 -2.12 -16.68 12.55
N VAL A 120 -1.27 -16.00 13.32
CA VAL A 120 -0.73 -16.57 14.55
C VAL A 120 -1.86 -16.75 15.57
N LYS A 121 -1.96 -17.94 16.16
CA LYS A 121 -2.98 -18.23 17.16
C LYS A 121 -2.72 -17.42 18.43
N GLN A 122 -3.70 -16.61 18.82
CA GLN A 122 -3.65 -15.79 20.03
C GLN A 122 -4.51 -16.42 21.14
N GLU A 123 -4.22 -16.04 22.40
CA GLU A 123 -5.00 -16.45 23.57
C GLU A 123 -6.42 -15.86 23.50
N LYS A 124 -7.43 -16.64 23.89
CA LYS A 124 -8.80 -16.15 24.00
C LYS A 124 -8.90 -15.12 25.11
N ARG A 125 -9.70 -14.07 24.92
CA ARG A 125 -9.96 -13.02 25.92
C ARG A 125 -10.96 -13.44 27.00
N ASP A 126 -11.10 -14.75 27.25
CA ASP A 126 -12.01 -15.32 28.25
C ASP A 126 -11.29 -15.59 29.59
N GLY A 127 -9.99 -15.29 29.68
CA GLY A 127 -9.19 -15.49 30.90
C GLY A 127 -8.76 -16.93 31.13
N SER A 128 -9.02 -17.83 30.17
CA SER A 128 -8.59 -19.23 30.25
C SER A 128 -7.10 -19.38 29.95
N SER A 129 -6.40 -20.19 30.76
CA SER A 129 -5.03 -20.59 30.47
C SER A 129 -5.02 -21.76 29.50
N THR A 130 -4.51 -21.56 28.29
CA THR A 130 -4.31 -22.64 27.31
C THR A 130 -2.91 -23.26 27.42
N SER A 131 -2.80 -24.58 27.25
CA SER A 131 -1.52 -25.33 27.13
C SER A 131 -1.12 -25.58 25.66
N ASP A 132 -1.89 -25.04 24.71
CA ASP A 132 -1.65 -25.20 23.28
C ASP A 132 -0.31 -24.55 22.86
N PRO A 133 0.64 -25.32 22.29
CA PRO A 133 1.95 -24.82 21.91
C PRO A 133 1.91 -23.82 20.74
N TYR A 134 0.83 -23.74 19.97
CA TYR A 134 0.68 -22.77 18.88
C TYR A 134 0.25 -21.37 19.37
N VAL A 135 -0.10 -21.22 20.65
CA VAL A 135 -0.55 -19.93 21.20
C VAL A 135 0.64 -19.05 21.57
N ALA A 136 0.84 -17.97 20.81
CA ALA A 136 1.94 -17.02 20.99
C ALA A 136 1.45 -15.60 21.34
N PHE A 137 2.39 -14.72 21.72
CA PHE A 137 2.16 -13.29 21.99
C PHE A 137 1.08 -12.97 23.04
N ARG A 138 1.08 -13.69 24.17
CA ARG A 138 0.09 -13.48 25.25
C ARG A 138 0.22 -12.11 25.90
N ARG A 139 -0.93 -11.49 26.18
CA ARG A 139 -1.00 -10.20 26.89
C ARG A 139 -1.18 -10.44 28.38
N ARG A 140 -0.12 -10.29 29.18
CA ARG A 140 -0.19 -10.46 30.65
C ARG A 140 -0.31 -9.15 31.43
N THR A 141 0.01 -8.02 30.81
CA THR A 141 0.03 -6.70 31.47
C THR A 141 -0.59 -5.62 30.58
N GLU A 142 -1.91 -5.63 30.45
CA GLU A 142 -2.69 -4.58 29.79
C GLU A 142 -3.51 -3.77 30.82
N LYS A 143 -2.97 -3.55 32.03
CA LYS A 143 -3.62 -2.63 32.96
C LYS A 143 -3.26 -1.21 32.54
N MET A 144 -4.16 -0.59 31.78
CA MET A 144 -4.16 0.84 31.54
C MET A 144 -4.12 1.55 32.91
N GLN A 145 -2.97 2.10 33.28
CA GLN A 145 -2.87 2.92 34.49
C GLN A 145 -3.53 4.26 34.18
N THR A 146 -4.79 4.41 34.58
CA THR A 146 -5.47 5.69 34.58
C THR A 146 -4.83 6.57 35.66
N ARG A 147 -4.41 7.78 35.29
CA ARG A 147 -3.88 8.73 36.27
C ARG A 147 -4.99 9.10 37.26
N LYS A 148 -4.66 9.11 38.57
CA LYS A 148 -5.51 9.78 39.57
C LYS A 148 -5.57 11.28 39.25
N ASN A 149 -6.79 11.82 39.21
CA ASN A 149 -7.19 13.22 39.05
C ASN A 149 -6.08 14.24 38.76
N ARG A 150 -5.85 14.53 37.48
CA ARG A 150 -5.24 15.79 37.05
C ARG A 150 -6.01 16.32 35.83
N LYS A 151 -6.85 17.34 36.05
CA LYS A 151 -7.66 18.02 35.03
C LYS A 151 -6.76 18.80 34.06
N ASN A 152 -6.28 18.16 33.00
CA ASN A 152 -5.47 18.79 31.95
C ASN A 152 -6.13 18.64 30.56
N ASP A 153 -7.45 18.53 30.55
CA ASP A 153 -8.20 18.10 29.36
C ASP A 153 -8.30 19.23 28.33
N GLU A 154 -8.39 20.49 28.77
CA GLU A 154 -8.48 21.67 27.90
C GLU A 154 -7.17 21.93 27.14
N ALA A 155 -6.03 22.02 27.84
CA ALA A 155 -4.73 22.20 27.18
C ALA A 155 -4.33 21.00 26.30
N GLY A 156 -4.81 19.79 26.63
CA GLY A 156 -4.68 18.62 25.75
C GLY A 156 -5.49 18.77 24.46
N TYR A 157 -6.74 19.24 24.60
CA TYR A 157 -7.65 19.48 23.48
C TYR A 157 -7.15 20.58 22.54
N GLU A 158 -6.65 21.71 23.07
CA GLU A 158 -6.05 22.78 22.24
C GLU A 158 -4.86 22.27 21.41
N LYS A 159 -3.98 21.46 22.01
CA LYS A 159 -2.87 20.83 21.30
C LYS A 159 -3.36 19.90 20.19
N MET A 160 -4.43 19.15 20.43
CA MET A 160 -5.05 18.29 19.40
C MET A 160 -5.63 19.12 18.25
N LEU A 161 -6.31 20.24 18.54
CA LEU A 161 -6.82 21.14 17.50
C LEU A 161 -5.69 21.75 16.67
N LYS A 162 -4.60 22.16 17.31
CA LYS A 162 -3.41 22.66 16.60
C LYS A 162 -2.79 21.56 15.72
N LEU A 163 -2.60 20.36 16.25
CA LEU A 163 -2.09 19.21 15.49
C LEU A 163 -2.96 18.91 14.28
N ARG A 164 -4.29 18.92 14.43
CA ARG A 164 -5.23 18.73 13.31
C ARG A 164 -5.02 19.79 12.23
N ARG A 165 -4.92 21.07 12.59
CA ARG A 165 -4.66 22.17 11.63
C ARG A 165 -3.33 21.99 10.92
N ASP A 166 -2.27 21.67 11.66
CA ASP A 166 -0.92 21.48 11.11
C ASP A 166 -0.89 20.28 10.13
N LEU A 167 -1.53 19.16 10.47
CA LEU A 167 -1.68 18.01 9.59
C LEU A 167 -2.51 18.34 8.34
N SER A 168 -3.63 19.06 8.48
CA SER A 168 -4.42 19.51 7.32
C SER A 168 -3.59 20.40 6.39
N ARG A 169 -2.77 21.31 6.93
CA ARG A 169 -1.86 22.13 6.13
C ARG A 169 -0.80 21.28 5.42
N ALA A 170 -0.22 20.29 6.10
CA ALA A 170 0.75 19.38 5.50
C ALA A 170 0.13 18.59 4.34
N VAL A 171 -1.10 18.09 4.49
CA VAL A 171 -1.85 17.40 3.42
C VAL A 171 -2.06 18.32 2.21
N THR A 172 -2.44 19.59 2.41
CA THR A 172 -2.57 20.55 1.30
C THR A 172 -1.25 20.76 0.55
N ILE A 173 -0.13 20.86 1.26
CA ILE A 173 1.19 21.00 0.64
C ILE A 173 1.55 19.74 -0.16
N LEU A 174 1.32 18.56 0.40
CA LEU A 174 1.55 17.29 -0.29
C LEU A 174 0.68 17.16 -1.55
N GLU A 175 -0.57 17.58 -1.50
CA GLU A 175 -1.48 17.59 -2.66
C GLU A 175 -0.99 18.56 -3.76
N MET A 176 -0.49 19.75 -3.39
CA MET A 176 0.13 20.67 -4.36
C MET A 176 1.38 20.06 -5.01
N ILE A 177 2.23 19.39 -4.22
CA ILE A 177 3.42 18.70 -4.75
C ILE A 177 3.01 17.57 -5.69
N LYS A 178 2.03 16.74 -5.30
CA LYS A 178 1.49 15.66 -6.13
C LYS A 178 0.99 16.19 -7.48
N ARG A 179 0.20 17.27 -7.48
CA ARG A 179 -0.28 17.92 -8.72
C ARG A 179 0.87 18.44 -9.57
N ARG A 180 1.85 19.12 -8.95
CA ARG A 180 3.04 19.63 -9.65
C ARG A 180 3.83 18.51 -10.33
N GLU A 181 4.10 17.42 -9.63
CA GLU A 181 4.84 16.28 -10.20
C GLU A 181 4.02 15.54 -11.26
N LYS A 182 2.69 15.46 -11.12
CA LYS A 182 1.79 14.96 -12.17
C LYS A 182 1.89 15.81 -13.45
N SER A 183 1.77 17.13 -13.36
CA SER A 183 1.87 18.01 -14.53
C SER A 183 3.25 17.97 -15.20
N LYS A 184 4.33 17.83 -14.42
CA LYS A 184 5.68 17.62 -15.00
C LYS A 184 5.77 16.31 -15.77
N ARG A 185 5.20 15.23 -15.24
CA ARG A 185 5.14 13.93 -15.93
C ARG A 185 4.33 14.03 -17.22
N GLU A 186 3.18 14.68 -17.19
CA GLU A 186 2.34 14.93 -18.38
C GLU A 186 3.11 15.74 -19.44
N LEU A 187 3.83 16.79 -19.03
CA LEU A 187 4.66 17.59 -19.94
C LEU A 187 5.77 16.74 -20.60
N LEU A 188 6.43 15.85 -19.84
CA LEU A 188 7.44 14.93 -20.38
C LEU A 188 6.83 13.96 -21.39
N HIS A 189 5.67 13.37 -21.09
CA HIS A 189 4.95 12.51 -22.04
C HIS A 189 4.61 13.24 -23.33
N LEU A 190 4.07 14.46 -23.24
CA LEU A 190 3.75 15.29 -24.40
C LEU A 190 5.02 15.65 -25.20
N THR A 191 6.13 15.93 -24.52
CA THR A 191 7.40 16.24 -25.18
C THR A 191 7.91 15.03 -25.98
N LEU A 192 7.81 13.83 -25.41
CA LEU A 192 8.18 12.59 -26.08
C LEU A 192 7.28 12.32 -27.29
N GLU A 193 5.97 12.49 -27.14
CA GLU A 193 5.01 12.34 -28.24
C GLU A 193 5.30 13.33 -29.38
N ILE A 194 5.59 14.60 -29.08
CA ILE A 194 5.97 15.59 -30.09
C ILE A 194 7.21 15.13 -30.86
N VAL A 195 8.24 14.63 -30.16
CA VAL A 195 9.46 14.14 -30.79
C VAL A 195 9.17 12.95 -31.70
N GLU A 196 8.38 11.98 -31.26
CA GLU A 196 7.99 10.82 -32.05
C GLU A 196 7.21 11.20 -33.31
N LYS A 197 6.24 12.12 -33.19
CA LYS A 197 5.46 12.63 -34.32
C LYS A 197 6.33 13.37 -35.32
N ARG A 198 7.22 14.24 -34.85
CA ARG A 198 8.14 14.98 -35.72
C ARG A 198 9.09 14.04 -36.46
N ASN A 199 9.62 13.02 -35.79
CA ASN A 199 10.47 12.02 -36.42
C ASN A 199 9.70 11.15 -37.45
N GLY A 200 8.43 10.83 -37.18
CA GLY A 200 7.57 10.10 -38.12
C GLY A 200 7.09 10.90 -39.32
N MET A 201 7.02 12.24 -39.22
CA MET A 201 6.64 13.18 -40.29
C MET A 201 7.85 13.84 -40.98
N PRO A 202 9.03 13.22 -40.94
CA PRO A 202 10.36 13.83 -41.14
C PRO A 202 10.48 15.37 -40.96
N ASP A 203 9.89 15.95 -39.89
CA ASP A 203 9.92 17.39 -39.62
C ASP A 203 11.27 17.83 -38.97
N TYR A 204 12.36 17.57 -39.69
CA TYR A 204 13.72 17.90 -39.24
C TYR A 204 13.98 19.42 -39.27
N GLY A 205 13.32 20.14 -40.18
CA GLY A 205 13.38 21.60 -40.31
C GLY A 205 12.57 22.36 -39.26
N SER A 206 11.72 21.67 -38.47
CA SER A 206 10.81 22.27 -37.48
C SER A 206 9.73 23.18 -38.08
N GLU A 207 9.42 23.04 -39.37
CA GLU A 207 8.44 23.87 -40.07
C GLU A 207 7.03 23.58 -39.54
N VAL A 208 6.70 22.29 -39.38
CA VAL A 208 5.39 21.85 -38.85
C VAL A 208 5.25 22.26 -37.39
N MET A 209 6.33 22.14 -36.60
CA MET A 209 6.36 22.61 -35.21
C MET A 209 6.15 24.13 -35.11
N ALA A 210 6.77 24.91 -36.00
CA ALA A 210 6.64 26.36 -36.02
C ALA A 210 5.21 26.79 -36.36
N GLU A 211 4.56 26.14 -37.32
CA GLU A 211 3.16 26.37 -37.65
C GLU A 211 2.24 26.04 -36.46
N ALA A 212 2.43 24.90 -35.82
CA ALA A 212 1.64 24.51 -34.65
C ALA A 212 1.78 25.49 -33.47
N LEU A 213 2.99 26.02 -33.25
CA LEU A 213 3.24 27.06 -32.25
C LEU A 213 2.56 28.38 -32.61
N ALA A 214 2.57 28.77 -33.89
CA ALA A 214 1.86 29.96 -34.37
C ALA A 214 0.34 29.82 -34.18
N GLN A 215 -0.24 28.67 -34.52
CA GLN A 215 -1.65 28.37 -34.29
C GLN A 215 -2.00 28.40 -32.80
N ARG A 216 -1.15 27.84 -31.94
CA ARG A 216 -1.33 27.89 -30.47
C ARG A 216 -1.31 29.32 -29.95
N ALA A 217 -0.44 30.18 -30.46
CA ALA A 217 -0.33 31.58 -30.01
C ALA A 217 -1.60 32.41 -30.31
N LEU A 218 -2.38 32.01 -31.32
CA LEU A 218 -3.68 32.61 -31.63
C LEU A 218 -4.77 32.22 -30.62
N VAL A 219 -4.60 31.10 -29.92
CA VAL A 219 -5.51 30.65 -28.86
C VAL A 219 -5.10 31.31 -27.55
N LYS A 220 -5.94 32.22 -27.04
CA LYS A 220 -5.70 32.85 -25.73
C LYS A 220 -5.62 31.76 -24.64
N PRO A 221 -4.56 31.73 -23.82
CA PRO A 221 -4.49 30.79 -22.72
C PRO A 221 -5.62 31.07 -21.72
N ILE A 222 -6.51 30.09 -21.53
CA ILE A 222 -7.53 30.12 -20.48
C ILE A 222 -6.83 29.73 -19.18
N TYR A 223 -6.38 30.72 -18.42
CA TYR A 223 -5.90 30.47 -17.06
C TYR A 223 -7.11 30.37 -16.12
N THR A 224 -7.58 29.15 -15.85
CA THR A 224 -8.44 28.91 -14.68
C THR A 224 -7.55 28.89 -13.44
N ILE A 225 -7.33 30.06 -12.84
CA ILE A 225 -6.76 30.13 -11.50
C ILE A 225 -7.76 29.43 -10.58
N PRO A 226 -7.41 28.33 -9.90
CA PRO A 226 -8.27 27.79 -8.86
C PRO A 226 -8.27 28.81 -7.73
N ILE A 227 -9.38 29.52 -7.56
CA ILE A 227 -9.62 30.37 -6.39
C ILE A 227 -9.71 29.43 -5.20
N ILE A 228 -8.62 29.32 -4.44
CA ILE A 228 -8.65 28.72 -3.11
C ILE A 228 -9.46 29.69 -2.25
N PRO A 229 -10.60 29.30 -1.66
CA PRO A 229 -11.28 30.17 -0.72
C PRO A 229 -10.34 30.35 0.48
N LEU A 230 -9.96 31.59 0.75
CA LEU A 230 -9.46 31.96 2.07
C LEU A 230 -10.58 31.65 3.06
N SER A 231 -10.49 30.52 3.75
CA SER A 231 -11.33 30.26 4.92
C SER A 231 -10.92 31.27 6.00
N ASN A 232 -11.55 32.43 6.01
CA ASN A 232 -11.58 33.30 7.17
C ASN A 232 -12.18 32.49 8.32
N SER A 233 -11.32 32.11 9.26
CA SER A 233 -11.74 31.61 10.57
C SER A 233 -11.34 32.68 11.58
N ASN A 234 -12.32 33.49 11.97
CA ASN A 234 -12.34 34.10 13.30
C ASN A 234 -12.49 32.98 14.35
#